data_AF-A0A2D9QWC2-F1
#
_entry.id   AF-A0A2D9QWC2-F1
#
_cell.length_a   1.000
_cell.length_b   1.000
_cell.length_c   1.000
_cell.angle_alpha   90.00
_cell.angle_beta   90.00
_cell.angle_gamma   90.00
#
_symmetry.space_group_name_H-M   'P 1'
#
loop_
_entity.id
_entity.type
_entity.pdbx_description
1 polymer ?
#
loop_
_entity_poly.entity_id
_entity_poly.type
_entity_poly.pdbx_seq_one_letter_code
_entity_poly.pdbx_strand_id
1 'polypeptide(L)' 'MAMAFCFVSVLVGSLSWSKIDPETAVGVWLLDEGVGNDTKDSSGRGHDGQINGAKWKNGKFGKG' A
#
# COMPACT_ATOMS: atom_id res chain seq x y z
N MET A 1 -9.18 1.61 40.81
CA MET A 1 -9.97 0.85 39.80
C MET A 1 -9.99 1.52 38.41
N ALA A 2 -9.86 2.85 38.28
CA ALA A 2 -9.85 3.53 36.96
C ALA A 2 -8.49 3.49 36.24
N MET A 3 -7.38 3.43 36.98
CA MET A 3 -6.02 3.49 36.41
C MET A 3 -5.58 2.19 35.71
N ALA A 4 -6.20 1.04 36.05
CA ALA A 4 -5.94 -0.25 35.40
C ALA A 4 -6.54 -0.33 33.98
N PHE A 5 -7.60 0.42 33.71
CA PHE A 5 -8.28 0.42 32.40
C PHE A 5 -7.46 1.16 31.33
N CYS A 6 -6.64 2.13 31.73
CA CYS A 6 -5.77 2.89 30.82
C CYS A 6 -4.53 2.09 30.36
N PHE A 7 -4.05 1.11 31.15
CA PHE A 7 -2.90 0.30 30.79
C PHE A 7 -3.25 -0.80 29.80
N VAL A 8 -4.44 -1.39 29.92
CA VAL A 8 -4.92 -2.44 29.01
C VAL A 8 -5.11 -1.89 27.59
N SER A 9 -5.63 -0.67 27.44
CA SER A 9 -5.84 -0.06 26.12
C SER A 9 -4.55 0.28 25.37
N VAL A 10 -3.46 0.64 26.07
CA VAL A 10 -2.14 0.89 25.47
C VAL A 10 -1.47 -0.40 24.97
N LEU A 11 -1.72 -1.54 25.63
CA LEU A 11 -1.17 -2.84 25.22
C LEU A 11 -1.87 -3.44 23.99
N VAL A 12 -3.15 -3.13 23.76
CA VAL A 12 -3.87 -3.60 22.56
C VAL A 12 -3.42 -2.85 21.30
N GLY A 13 -3.15 -1.54 21.40
CA GLY A 13 -2.71 -0.73 20.26
C GLY A 13 -1.29 -1.03 19.76
N SER A 14 -0.50 -1.76 20.54
CA SER A 14 0.89 -2.12 20.19
C SER A 14 1.02 -3.48 19.48
N LEU A 15 -0.08 -4.24 19.36
CA LEU A 15 -0.09 -5.55 18.69
C LEU A 15 -0.61 -5.50 17.24
N SER A 16 -1.06 -4.34 16.75
CA SER A 16 -1.49 -4.21 15.36
C SER A 16 -0.29 -3.96 14.43
N TRP A 17 0.42 -5.02 14.09
CA TRP A 17 1.37 -5.03 12.98
C TRP A 17 0.65 -5.46 11.69
N SER A 18 0.29 -4.50 10.84
CA SER A 18 -0.04 -4.82 9.44
C SER A 18 1.25 -4.99 8.66
N LYS A 19 1.78 -6.22 8.61
CA LYS A 19 2.87 -6.55 7.70
C LYS A 19 2.26 -6.86 6.34
N ILE A 20 2.60 -6.05 5.34
CA ILE A 20 2.31 -6.38 3.94
C ILE A 20 3.28 -7.50 3.57
N ASP A 21 2.74 -8.69 3.31
CA ASP A 21 3.51 -9.81 2.78
C ASP A 21 3.42 -9.77 1.25
N PRO A 22 4.51 -9.38 0.55
CA PRO A 22 4.53 -9.29 -0.91
C PRO A 22 4.28 -10.65 -1.57
N GLU A 23 4.56 -11.77 -0.89
CA GLU A 23 4.29 -13.11 -1.44
C GLU A 23 2.79 -13.41 -1.48
N THR A 24 1.99 -12.82 -0.58
CA THR A 24 0.53 -13.01 -0.55
C THR A 24 -0.24 -11.91 -1.27
N ALA A 25 0.44 -10.84 -1.67
CA ALA A 25 -0.18 -9.73 -2.39
C ALA A 25 -0.80 -10.24 -3.70
N VAL A 26 -2.07 -9.86 -3.95
CA VAL A 26 -2.74 -10.19 -5.22
C VAL A 26 -2.07 -9.44 -6.37
N GLY A 27 -1.67 -8.20 -6.16
CA GLY A 27 -0.93 -7.37 -7.12
C GLY A 27 -0.28 -6.19 -6.43
N VAL A 28 0.76 -5.63 -7.04
CA VAL A 28 1.47 -4.44 -6.55
C VAL A 28 1.64 -3.47 -7.71
N TRP A 29 0.93 -2.35 -7.68
CA TRP A 29 1.04 -1.29 -8.68
C TRP A 29 1.74 -0.10 -8.06
N LEU A 30 2.97 0.17 -8.51
CA LEU A 30 3.80 1.25 -7.97
C LEU A 30 3.48 2.61 -8.61
N LEU A 31 2.89 2.61 -9.81
CA LEU A 31 2.56 3.82 -10.56
C LEU A 31 3.80 4.72 -10.71
N ASP A 32 4.93 4.14 -11.12
CA ASP A 32 6.20 4.86 -11.35
C ASP A 32 6.49 5.07 -12.85
N GLU A 33 5.61 4.59 -13.72
CA GLU A 33 5.78 4.63 -15.18
C GLU A 33 5.72 6.07 -15.73
N GLY A 34 4.92 6.95 -15.10
CA GLY A 34 4.87 8.39 -15.41
C GLY A 34 4.31 8.74 -16.79
N VAL A 35 3.84 7.75 -17.55
CA VAL A 35 3.28 7.91 -18.90
C VAL A 35 2.41 6.72 -19.26
N GLY A 36 1.44 6.93 -20.16
CA GLY A 36 0.56 5.89 -20.67
C GLY A 36 -0.64 5.64 -19.76
N ASN A 37 -1.46 4.66 -20.15
CA ASN A 37 -2.63 4.26 -19.36
C ASN A 37 -2.43 2.89 -18.71
N ASP A 38 -1.28 2.24 -18.91
CA ASP A 38 -1.02 0.90 -18.38
C ASP A 38 -0.19 1.02 -17.11
N THR A 39 -0.52 0.23 -16.09
CA THR A 39 0.28 0.09 -14.87
C THR A 39 0.68 -1.37 -14.71
N LYS A 40 1.99 -1.58 -14.55
CA LYS A 40 2.55 -2.92 -14.49
C LYS A 40 2.44 -3.47 -13.08
N ASP A 41 1.99 -4.72 -12.97
CA ASP A 41 2.02 -5.45 -11.72
C ASP A 41 3.46 -5.85 -11.36
N SER A 42 3.98 -5.23 -10.31
CA SER A 42 5.30 -5.50 -9.74
C SER A 42 5.33 -6.74 -8.85
N SER A 43 4.17 -7.34 -8.53
CA SER A 43 4.13 -8.60 -7.79
C SER A 43 4.55 -9.81 -8.63
N GLY A 44 4.61 -9.65 -9.96
CA GLY A 44 4.99 -10.71 -10.90
C GLY A 44 3.87 -11.73 -11.16
N ARG A 45 2.63 -11.41 -10.78
CA ARG A 45 1.46 -12.28 -10.94
C ARG A 45 0.67 -11.98 -12.22
N GLY A 46 1.10 -10.98 -13.00
CA GLY A 46 0.52 -10.64 -14.30
C GLY A 46 -0.81 -9.90 -14.19
N HIS A 47 -1.06 -9.25 -13.06
CA HIS A 47 -2.25 -8.43 -12.86
C HIS A 47 -2.03 -7.01 -13.36
N ASP A 48 -1.57 -6.85 -14.60
CA ASP A 48 -1.39 -5.50 -15.17
C ASP A 48 -2.74 -4.76 -15.20
N GLY A 49 -2.70 -3.50 -14.78
CA GLY A 49 -3.89 -2.65 -14.63
C GLY A 49 -3.93 -1.56 -15.69
N GLN A 50 -5.13 -0.99 -15.89
CA GLN A 50 -5.30 0.19 -16.75
C GLN A 50 -5.80 1.38 -15.93
N ILE A 51 -5.04 2.47 -15.97
CA ILE A 51 -5.35 3.76 -15.38
C ILE A 51 -6.42 4.46 -16.24
N ASN A 52 -7.56 4.75 -15.62
CA ASN A 52 -8.66 5.46 -16.26
C ASN A 52 -8.92 6.79 -15.55
N GLY A 53 -8.70 7.90 -16.24
CA GLY A 53 -9.01 9.25 -15.76
C GLY A 53 -8.03 9.86 -14.75
N ALA A 54 -6.99 9.14 -14.35
CA ALA A 54 -5.91 9.72 -13.55
C ALA A 54 -4.87 10.42 -14.44
N LYS A 55 -4.19 11.43 -13.89
CA LYS A 55 -3.09 12.14 -14.55
C LYS A 55 -1.81 11.90 -13.75
N TRP A 56 -0.76 11.49 -14.45
CA TRP A 56 0.58 11.38 -13.89
C TRP A 56 1.04 12.73 -13.30
N LYS A 57 1.56 12.69 -12.08
CA LYS A 57 2.18 13.79 -11.33
C LYS A 57 3.49 13.33 -10.68
N ASN A 58 4.54 14.14 -10.85
CA ASN A 58 5.83 13.88 -10.24
C ASN A 58 5.71 13.73 -8.71
N GLY A 59 5.95 12.51 -8.21
CA GLY A 59 5.82 12.15 -6.81
C GLY A 59 7.04 12.59 -6.00
N LYS A 60 6.99 12.40 -4.68
CA LYS A 60 8.16 12.60 -3.80
C LYS A 60 9.29 11.60 -4.14
N PHE A 61 8.90 10.42 -4.61
CA PHE A 61 9.75 9.40 -5.20
C PHE A 61 9.10 8.99 -6.52
N GLY A 62 9.89 8.83 -7.59
CA GLY A 62 9.38 8.40 -8.90
C GLY A 62 8.55 9.44 -9.67
N LYS A 63 8.01 8.99 -10.81
CA LYS A 63 7.03 9.74 -11.63
C LYS A 63 5.66 9.10 -11.44
N GLY A 64 4.94 9.55 -10.42
CA GLY A 64 3.51 9.26 -10.23
C GLY A 64 2.66 9.98 -11.24
#